data_AF-A0A930BUA7-F1
#
_entry.id   AF-A0A930BUA7-F1
#
_cell.length_a   1.000
_cell.length_b   1.000
_cell.length_c   1.000
_cell.angle_alpha   90.00
_cell.angle_beta   90.00
_cell.angle_gamma   90.00
#
_symmetry.space_group_name_H-M   'P 1'
#
loop_
_entity.id
_entity.type
_entity.pdbx_description
1 polymer ?
#
loop_
_entity_poly.entity_id
_entity_poly.type
_entity_poly.pdbx_seq_one_letter_code
_entity_poly.pdbx_strand_id
1 'polypeptide(L)'
;MFRKRDQGRLDARAVQGLQRRVRQALECGAAQTACTRTANTCANVLKLWPALWGFTSNPILQPTNNAAEQALRSLVLKRKISGPTRSLRGDQFLARGFTAHESCLRQGRDLWEFMRQAVHAFIADTAPPSLMPQARPAGPVPTG
;
A
#
# COMPACT_ATOMS: atom_id res chain seq x y z
N MET A 1 -14.58 0.07 -16.67
CA MET A 1 -13.30 0.78 -16.88
C MET A 1 -12.11 -0.18 -16.78
N PHE A 2 -11.97 -0.93 -15.68
CA PHE A 2 -10.80 -1.81 -15.41
C PHE A 2 -10.58 -2.93 -16.44
N ARG A 3 -11.61 -3.72 -16.77
CA ARG A 3 -11.51 -4.75 -17.82
C ARG A 3 -11.05 -4.21 -19.18
N LYS A 4 -11.42 -2.97 -19.53
CA LYS A 4 -10.99 -2.34 -20.78
C LYS A 4 -9.51 -1.96 -20.73
N ARG A 5 -8.99 -1.53 -19.58
CA ARG A 5 -7.54 -1.31 -19.37
C ARG A 5 -6.76 -2.60 -19.50
N ASP A 6 -7.21 -3.67 -18.85
CA ASP A 6 -6.50 -4.95 -18.85
C ASP A 6 -6.46 -5.58 -20.26
N GLN A 7 -7.39 -5.18 -21.13
CA GLN A 7 -7.42 -5.53 -22.55
C GLN A 7 -6.68 -4.53 -23.45
N GLY A 8 -6.03 -3.49 -22.90
CA GLY A 8 -5.37 -2.42 -23.66
C GLY A 8 -6.33 -1.45 -24.39
N ARG A 9 -7.63 -1.53 -24.11
CA ARG A 9 -8.72 -0.78 -24.77
C ARG A 9 -9.20 0.43 -23.97
N LEU A 10 -8.40 0.92 -23.03
CA LEU A 10 -8.77 2.12 -22.27
C LEU A 10 -8.51 3.35 -23.14
N ASP A 11 -9.58 4.00 -23.60
CA ASP A 11 -9.47 5.21 -24.41
C ASP A 11 -8.96 6.39 -23.57
N ALA A 12 -7.78 6.88 -23.92
CA ALA A 12 -7.13 8.01 -23.26
C ALA A 12 -8.00 9.28 -23.29
N ARG A 13 -8.73 9.55 -24.38
CA ARG A 13 -9.59 10.74 -24.49
C ARG A 13 -10.77 10.65 -23.54
N ALA A 14 -11.39 9.48 -23.42
CA ALA A 14 -12.46 9.25 -22.46
C ALA A 14 -11.99 9.43 -21.01
N VAL A 15 -10.79 8.92 -20.67
CA VAL A 15 -10.18 9.09 -19.33
C VAL A 15 -9.88 10.56 -19.03
N GLN A 16 -9.29 11.29 -19.97
CA GLN A 16 -9.02 12.73 -19.81
C GLN A 16 -10.31 13.55 -19.66
N GLY A 17 -11.38 13.20 -20.40
CA GLY A 17 -12.69 13.80 -20.24
C GLY A 17 -13.28 13.57 -18.84
N LEU A 18 -13.15 12.35 -18.31
CA LEU A 18 -13.57 12.03 -16.95
C LEU A 18 -12.73 12.77 -15.90
N GLN A 19 -11.41 12.79 -16.05
CA GLN A 19 -10.48 13.52 -15.18
C GLN A 19 -10.87 14.99 -15.05
N ARG A 20 -11.14 15.68 -16.17
CA ARG A 20 -11.56 17.08 -16.14
C ARG A 20 -12.86 17.29 -15.35
N ARG A 21 -13.89 16.47 -15.60
CA ARG A 21 -15.18 16.59 -14.89
C ARG A 21 -15.05 16.32 -13.39
N VAL A 22 -14.30 15.27 -13.02
CA VAL A 22 -14.06 14.94 -11.61
C VAL A 22 -13.28 16.05 -10.93
N ARG A 23 -12.24 16.58 -11.58
CA ARG A 23 -11.44 17.69 -11.03
C ARG A 23 -12.30 18.92 -10.80
N GLN A 24 -13.09 19.32 -11.79
CA GLN A 24 -13.99 20.47 -11.68
C GLN A 24 -14.99 20.29 -10.53
N ALA A 25 -15.61 19.11 -10.41
CA ALA A 25 -16.53 18.82 -9.32
C ALA A 25 -15.86 18.90 -7.94
N LEU A 26 -14.61 18.42 -7.82
CA LEU A 26 -13.84 18.52 -6.58
C LEU A 26 -13.40 19.96 -6.27
N GLU A 27 -13.00 20.74 -7.27
CA GLU A 27 -12.63 22.15 -7.10
C GLU A 27 -13.82 22.98 -6.63
N CYS A 28 -15.00 22.81 -7.26
CA CYS A 28 -16.25 23.42 -6.79
C CYS A 28 -16.62 22.95 -5.37
N GLY A 29 -16.51 21.64 -5.11
CA GLY A 29 -16.79 21.05 -3.80
C GLY A 29 -15.83 21.53 -2.71
N ALA A 30 -14.58 21.86 -3.05
CA ALA A 30 -13.60 22.43 -2.12
C ALA A 30 -13.84 23.93 -1.85
N ALA A 31 -14.34 24.67 -2.83
CA ALA A 31 -14.58 26.11 -2.72
C ALA A 31 -15.92 26.49 -2.06
N GLN A 32 -16.89 25.56 -1.97
CA GLN A 32 -18.19 25.86 -1.34
C GLN A 32 -18.08 26.04 0.18
N THR A 33 -19.04 26.78 0.74
CA THR A 33 -19.08 27.16 2.17
C THR A 33 -20.21 26.50 2.95
N ALA A 34 -21.15 25.82 2.28
CA ALA A 34 -22.34 25.22 2.88
C ALA A 34 -22.02 24.04 3.81
N CYS A 35 -20.97 23.27 3.52
CA CYS A 35 -20.55 22.14 4.35
C CYS A 35 -19.02 22.05 4.39
N THR A 36 -18.43 22.41 5.53
CA THR A 36 -16.97 22.36 5.75
C THR A 36 -16.42 20.93 5.61
N ARG A 37 -17.18 19.91 6.01
CA ARG A 37 -16.78 18.49 5.85
C ARG A 37 -16.62 18.11 4.39
N THR A 38 -17.56 18.51 3.54
CA THR A 38 -17.48 18.26 2.09
C THR A 38 -16.32 19.04 1.48
N ALA A 39 -16.15 20.32 1.83
CA ALA A 39 -15.02 21.15 1.38
C ALA A 39 -13.67 20.48 1.67
N ASN A 40 -13.47 20.08 2.92
CA ASN A 40 -12.25 19.42 3.36
C ASN A 40 -12.04 18.07 2.67
N THR A 41 -13.11 17.30 2.46
CA THR A 41 -13.02 16.02 1.74
C THR A 41 -12.58 16.23 0.31
N CYS A 42 -13.21 17.16 -0.42
CA CYS A 42 -12.83 17.49 -1.79
C CYS A 42 -11.40 18.01 -1.89
N ALA A 43 -10.99 18.91 -1.00
CA ALA A 43 -9.62 19.42 -0.93
C ALA A 43 -8.60 18.30 -0.66
N ASN A 44 -8.92 17.36 0.23
CA ASN A 44 -8.04 16.23 0.54
C ASN A 44 -7.94 15.23 -0.63
N VAL A 45 -9.04 14.98 -1.35
CA VAL A 45 -9.01 14.15 -2.56
C VAL A 45 -8.18 14.81 -3.67
N LEU A 46 -8.26 16.14 -3.82
CA LEU A 46 -7.42 16.88 -4.77
C LEU A 46 -5.92 16.76 -4.47
N LYS A 47 -5.51 16.71 -3.19
CA LYS A 47 -4.09 16.47 -2.82
C LYS A 47 -3.58 15.11 -3.32
N LEU A 48 -4.48 14.14 -3.51
CA LEU A 48 -4.17 12.79 -3.97
C LEU A 48 -4.39 12.62 -5.48
N TRP A 49 -4.50 13.72 -6.24
CA TRP A 49 -4.86 13.67 -7.66
C TRP A 49 -4.03 12.68 -8.50
N PRO A 50 -2.68 12.65 -8.41
CA PRO A 50 -1.90 11.68 -9.19
C PRO A 50 -2.21 10.22 -8.82
N ALA A 51 -2.45 9.95 -7.53
CA ALA A 51 -2.73 8.60 -7.03
C ALA A 51 -4.08 8.07 -7.50
N LEU A 52 -5.08 8.94 -7.72
CA LEU A 52 -6.39 8.54 -8.24
C LEU A 52 -6.33 7.97 -9.66
N TRP A 53 -5.32 8.35 -10.45
CA TRP A 53 -5.24 8.02 -11.87
C TRP A 53 -4.04 7.17 -12.26
N GLY A 54 -3.08 6.95 -11.35
CA GLY A 54 -1.85 6.21 -11.63
C GLY A 54 -2.08 4.83 -12.26
N PHE A 55 -3.14 4.11 -11.85
CA PHE A 55 -3.47 2.80 -12.40
C PHE A 55 -3.93 2.81 -13.87
N THR A 56 -4.29 3.98 -14.42
CA THR A 56 -4.76 4.08 -15.81
C THR A 56 -3.61 4.03 -16.82
N SER A 57 -2.42 4.44 -16.41
CA SER A 57 -1.22 4.49 -17.26
C SER A 57 -0.13 3.51 -16.80
N ASN A 58 -0.12 3.11 -15.53
CA ASN A 58 0.85 2.16 -15.00
C ASN A 58 0.27 0.74 -15.00
N PRO A 59 0.75 -0.18 -15.87
CA PRO A 59 0.25 -1.55 -15.94
C PRO A 59 0.61 -2.40 -14.70
N ILE A 60 1.63 -1.99 -13.93
CA ILE A 60 2.05 -2.69 -12.70
C ILE A 60 1.03 -2.45 -11.57
N LEU A 61 0.35 -1.31 -11.58
CA LEU A 61 -0.64 -1.00 -10.56
C LEU A 61 -1.95 -1.73 -10.83
N GLN A 62 -2.36 -2.56 -9.89
CA GLN A 62 -3.69 -3.16 -9.92
C GLN A 62 -4.75 -2.06 -9.75
N PRO A 63 -5.91 -2.17 -10.43
CA PRO A 63 -6.96 -1.15 -10.36
C PRO A 63 -7.86 -1.33 -9.12
N THR A 64 -7.43 -2.17 -8.18
CA THR A 64 -8.19 -2.56 -7.00
C THR A 64 -7.35 -2.33 -5.74
N ASN A 65 -8.03 -2.12 -4.62
CA ASN A 65 -7.41 -1.90 -3.31
C ASN A 65 -7.07 -3.20 -2.57
N ASN A 66 -7.35 -4.37 -3.16
CA ASN A 66 -7.28 -5.67 -2.48
C ASN A 66 -5.92 -5.93 -1.84
N ALA A 67 -4.82 -5.55 -2.52
CA ALA A 67 -3.47 -5.76 -2.01
C ALA A 67 -3.17 -4.93 -0.75
N ALA A 68 -3.73 -3.71 -0.64
CA ALA A 68 -3.57 -2.89 0.56
C ALA A 68 -4.51 -3.38 1.67
N GLU A 69 -5.76 -3.75 1.34
CA GLU A 69 -6.72 -4.31 2.30
C GLU A 69 -6.21 -5.61 2.91
N GLN A 70 -5.67 -6.51 2.09
CA GLN A 70 -5.08 -7.77 2.55
C GLN A 70 -3.91 -7.52 3.49
N ALA A 71 -3.06 -6.54 3.20
CA ALA A 71 -1.92 -6.16 4.05
C ALA A 71 -2.36 -5.72 5.46
N LEU A 72 -3.45 -4.95 5.53
CA LEU A 72 -3.94 -4.38 6.77
C LEU A 72 -4.87 -5.33 7.52
N ARG A 73 -5.42 -6.35 6.85
CA ARG A 73 -6.45 -7.23 7.40
C ARG A 73 -6.00 -7.92 8.69
N SER A 74 -4.77 -8.42 8.73
CA SER A 74 -4.22 -9.12 9.89
C SER A 74 -4.15 -8.21 11.12
N LEU A 75 -3.66 -6.98 10.96
CA LEU A 75 -3.61 -5.96 12.02
C LEU A 75 -5.01 -5.51 12.46
N VAL A 76 -5.94 -5.31 11.51
CA VAL A 76 -7.33 -4.91 11.80
C VAL A 76 -8.04 -6.01 12.59
N LEU A 77 -7.91 -7.28 12.19
CA LEU A 77 -8.48 -8.41 12.92
C LEU A 77 -7.89 -8.54 14.32
N LYS A 78 -6.55 -8.40 14.46
CA LYS A 78 -5.89 -8.37 15.77
C LYS A 78 -6.48 -7.30 16.67
N ARG A 79 -6.65 -6.08 16.17
CA ARG A 79 -7.19 -4.96 16.96
C ARG A 79 -8.67 -5.18 17.33
N LYS A 80 -9.45 -5.81 16.45
CA LYS A 80 -10.85 -6.16 16.70
C LYS A 80 -11.00 -7.22 17.80
N ILE A 81 -10.15 -8.25 17.79
CA ILE A 81 -10.23 -9.38 18.73
C ILE A 81 -9.61 -9.03 20.09
N SER A 82 -8.42 -8.42 20.11
CA SER A 82 -7.63 -8.20 21.33
C SER A 82 -7.70 -6.76 21.85
N GLY A 83 -8.39 -5.86 21.16
CA GLY A 83 -8.45 -4.44 21.51
C GLY A 83 -7.18 -3.64 21.19
N PRO A 84 -7.18 -2.33 21.49
CA PRO A 84 -6.05 -1.44 21.30
C PRO A 84 -4.97 -1.64 22.38
N THR A 85 -3.77 -1.12 22.13
CA THR A 85 -2.73 -1.01 23.15
C THR A 85 -2.99 0.21 24.04
N ARG A 86 -2.56 0.15 25.31
CA ARG A 86 -2.61 1.28 26.26
C ARG A 86 -1.30 2.07 26.36
N SER A 87 -0.33 1.82 25.48
CA SER A 87 0.97 2.50 25.49
C SER A 87 1.54 2.69 24.08
N LEU A 88 2.27 3.79 23.89
CA LEU A 88 3.00 4.06 22.66
C LEU A 88 3.99 2.94 22.32
N ARG A 89 4.67 2.41 23.35
CA ARG A 89 5.62 1.30 23.19
C ARG A 89 4.95 0.06 22.60
N GLY A 90 3.75 -0.29 23.06
CA GLY A 90 3.04 -1.45 22.53
C GLY A 90 2.45 -1.21 21.14
N ASP A 91 2.02 0.02 20.82
CA ASP A 91 1.61 0.37 19.45
C ASP A 91 2.77 0.28 18.47
N GLN A 92 3.96 0.76 18.85
CA GLN A 92 5.17 0.62 18.04
C GLN A 92 5.58 -0.85 17.87
N PHE A 93 5.46 -1.67 18.92
CA PHE A 93 5.75 -3.10 18.86
C PHE A 93 4.83 -3.80 17.85
N LEU A 94 3.53 -3.55 17.90
CA LEU A 94 2.58 -4.10 16.94
C LEU A 94 2.86 -3.59 15.52
N ALA A 95 3.09 -2.30 15.34
CA ALA A 95 3.38 -1.73 14.02
C ALA A 95 4.62 -2.39 13.38
N ARG A 96 5.71 -2.57 14.14
CA ARG A 96 6.94 -3.22 13.66
C ARG A 96 6.73 -4.71 13.42
N GLY A 97 6.04 -5.41 14.32
CA GLY A 97 5.78 -6.84 14.19
C GLY A 97 4.93 -7.18 12.96
N PHE A 98 3.83 -6.44 12.74
CA PHE A 98 3.00 -6.63 11.54
C PHE A 98 3.71 -6.19 10.26
N THR A 99 4.57 -5.16 10.31
CA THR A 99 5.42 -4.79 9.17
C THR A 99 6.38 -5.94 8.80
N ALA A 100 7.06 -6.54 9.78
CA ALA A 100 7.94 -7.68 9.55
C ALA A 100 7.16 -8.90 9.02
N HIS A 101 6.01 -9.21 9.62
CA HIS A 101 5.15 -10.30 9.19
C HIS A 101 4.70 -10.15 7.73
N GLU A 102 4.09 -9.01 7.39
CA GLU A 102 3.59 -8.76 6.03
C GLU A 102 4.73 -8.71 5.01
N SER A 103 5.89 -8.14 5.37
CA SER A 103 7.07 -8.12 4.50
C SER A 103 7.59 -9.53 4.24
N CYS A 104 7.73 -10.36 5.27
CA CYS A 104 8.17 -11.76 5.12
C CYS A 104 7.17 -12.56 4.27
N LEU A 105 5.88 -12.41 4.53
CA LEU A 105 4.81 -13.08 3.78
C LEU A 105 4.87 -12.73 2.29
N ARG A 106 4.99 -11.44 1.94
CA ARG A 106 5.11 -10.98 0.54
C ARG A 106 6.39 -11.44 -0.15
N GLN A 107 7.46 -11.64 0.62
CA GLN A 107 8.76 -12.11 0.10
C GLN A 107 8.85 -13.64 0.05
N GLY A 108 7.85 -14.38 0.54
CA GLY A 108 7.92 -15.83 0.68
C GLY A 108 8.96 -16.29 1.69
N ARG A 109 9.28 -15.47 2.69
CA ARG A 109 10.24 -15.74 3.76
C ARG A 109 9.53 -16.22 5.02
N ASP A 110 10.16 -17.13 5.75
CA ASP A 110 9.67 -17.54 7.06
C ASP A 110 9.91 -16.42 8.10
N LEU A 111 8.83 -16.02 8.78
CA LEU A 111 8.89 -14.96 9.79
C LEU A 111 9.70 -15.39 11.01
N TRP A 112 9.58 -16.65 11.42
CA TRP A 112 10.26 -17.14 12.61
C TRP A 112 11.78 -17.14 12.43
N GLU A 113 12.24 -17.60 11.27
CA GLU A 113 13.64 -17.51 10.82
C GLU A 113 14.14 -16.07 10.84
N PHE A 114 13.38 -15.14 10.24
CA PHE A 114 13.74 -13.73 10.24
C PHE A 114 13.88 -13.17 11.66
N MET A 115 12.91 -13.44 12.55
CA MET A 115 12.97 -12.98 13.94
C MET A 115 14.14 -13.58 14.70
N ARG A 116 14.43 -14.88 14.49
CA ARG A 116 15.58 -15.54 15.12
C ARG A 116 16.89 -14.87 14.71
N GLN A 117 17.08 -14.64 13.42
CA GLN A 117 18.27 -13.94 12.90
C GLN A 117 18.36 -12.51 13.45
N ALA A 118 17.24 -11.79 13.53
CA ALA A 118 17.22 -10.43 14.07
C ALA A 118 17.58 -10.37 15.55
N VAL A 119 17.06 -11.29 16.37
CA VAL A 119 17.39 -11.37 17.80
C VAL A 119 18.85 -11.79 18.00
N HIS A 120 19.32 -12.78 17.25
CA HIS A 120 20.72 -13.21 17.32
C HIS A 120 21.67 -12.07 16.94
N ALA A 121 21.36 -11.35 15.86
CA ALA A 121 22.17 -10.21 15.43
C ALA A 121 22.21 -9.09 16.48
N PHE A 122 21.06 -8.79 17.12
CA PHE A 122 20.98 -7.82 18.21
C PHE A 122 21.83 -8.21 19.43
N ILE A 123 21.77 -9.48 19.84
CA ILE A 123 22.55 -9.99 20.99
C ILE A 123 24.05 -9.99 20.69
N ALA A 124 24.42 -10.39 19.47
CA ALA A 124 25.82 -10.48 19.03
C ALA A 124 26.41 -9.14 18.58
N ASP A 125 25.65 -8.04 18.62
CA ASP A 125 26.00 -6.71 18.10
C ASP A 125 26.50 -6.76 16.64
N THR A 126 25.77 -7.47 15.80
CA THR A 126 26.06 -7.64 14.35
C THR A 126 24.92 -7.07 13.50
N ALA A 127 25.15 -6.98 12.18
CA ALA A 127 24.17 -6.43 11.25
C ALA A 127 22.87 -7.28 11.22
N PRO A 128 21.68 -6.68 11.45
CA PRO A 128 20.43 -7.41 11.42
C PRO A 128 20.00 -7.78 9.99
N PRO A 129 19.18 -8.84 9.82
CA PRO A 129 18.64 -9.19 8.52
C PRO A 129 17.76 -8.06 7.98
N SER A 130 17.89 -7.76 6.69
CA SER A 130 17.09 -6.72 6.04
C SER A 130 15.69 -7.22 5.68
N LEU A 131 14.70 -6.34 5.81
CA LEU A 131 13.35 -6.52 5.26
C LEU A 131 13.19 -5.96 3.85
N MET A 132 14.20 -5.28 3.31
CA MET A 132 14.15 -4.87 1.91
C MET A 132 14.27 -6.09 1.00
N PRO A 133 13.52 -6.16 -0.11
CA PRO A 133 13.67 -7.23 -1.08
C PRO A 133 15.13 -7.32 -1.53
N GLN A 134 15.76 -8.47 -1.30
CA GLN A 134 17.08 -8.75 -1.86
C GLN A 134 16.88 -9.05 -3.34
N ALA A 135 17.74 -8.52 -4.20
CA ALA A 135 17.71 -8.83 -5.63
C ALA A 135 17.75 -10.35 -5.79
N ARG A 136 16.78 -10.91 -6.52
CA ARG A 136 16.80 -12.34 -6.86
C ARG A 136 18.10 -12.58 -7.62
N PRO A 137 19.00 -13.49 -7.20
CA PRO A 137 20.14 -13.86 -8.03
C PRO A 137 19.57 -14.37 -9.36
N ALA A 138 20.07 -13.83 -10.47
CA ALA A 138 19.68 -14.29 -11.80
C ALA A 138 19.91 -15.80 -11.85
N GLY A 139 18.85 -16.58 -12.13
CA GLY A 139 18.99 -18.01 -12.31
C GLY A 139 20.01 -18.31 -13.42
N PRO A 140 20.70 -19.46 -13.38
CA PRO A 140 21.67 -19.79 -14.41
C PRO A 140 20.98 -19.78 -15.78
N VAL A 141 21.61 -19.08 -16.73
CA VAL A 141 21.21 -19.10 -18.14
C VAL A 141 21.29 -20.56 -18.61
N PRO A 142 20.21 -21.15 -19.15
CA PRO A 142 20.28 -22.49 -19.69
C PRO A 142 21.20 -22.46 -20.92
N THR A 143 22.39 -23.02 -20.77
CA THR A 143 23.22 -23.44 -21.90
C THR A 143 22.50 -24.60 -22.57
N GLY A 144 21.96 -24.35 -23.77
CA GLY A 144 21.57 -25.39 -24.70
C GLY A 144 22.77 -26.10 -25.31
#